data_AF-A0A522DRC4-F1
#
_entry.id   AF-A0A522DRC4-F1
#
_cell.length_a   1.000
_cell.length_b   1.000
_cell.length_c   1.000
_cell.angle_alpha   90.00
_cell.angle_beta   90.00
_cell.angle_gamma   90.00
#
_symmetry.space_group_name_H-M   'P 1'
#
loop_
_entity.id
_entity.type
_entity.pdbx_description
1 polymer ?
#
loop_
_entity_poly.entity_id
_entity_poly.type
_entity_poly.pdbx_seq_one_letter_code
_entity_poly.pdbx_strand_id
1 'polypeptide(L)'
;MAQVKTTIAEVRNPISRVRANKMKAKHDLMDDLLDAIKTTSYTASGALSPTDGLAILKGGATQLAMTLVDGTTNYETVLVAVRSGTAKITPTTLAGGSEIVMAAGELVKLVWINSTWNHIAHTGSEGEFLLAAHGLNTADGDFYLASSGTLPAGSVALTKYWVIKLTNDKFQLATSSVNATAG
;
A
#
# COMPACT_ATOMS: atom_id res chain seq x y z
N MET A 1 22.81 -60.11 40.35
CA MET A 1 22.02 -58.90 40.01
C MET A 1 22.93 -57.91 39.31
N ALA A 2 22.69 -57.61 38.04
CA ALA A 2 23.48 -56.62 37.31
C ALA A 2 23.01 -55.21 37.71
N GLN A 3 23.92 -54.38 38.25
CA GLN A 3 23.61 -52.99 38.56
C GLN A 3 23.62 -52.16 37.28
N VAL A 4 22.46 -51.61 36.91
CA VAL A 4 22.35 -50.64 35.82
C VAL A 4 22.99 -49.34 36.31
N LYS A 5 24.13 -48.99 35.71
CA LYS A 5 24.85 -47.75 35.98
C LYS A 5 24.12 -46.59 35.29
N THR A 6 23.10 -46.05 35.93
CA THR A 6 22.48 -44.81 35.47
C THR A 6 23.49 -43.68 35.66
N THR A 7 24.05 -43.19 34.57
CA THR A 7 25.03 -42.09 34.59
C THR A 7 24.40 -40.85 35.23
N ILE A 8 24.90 -40.50 36.43
CA ILE A 8 24.48 -39.38 37.29
C ILE A 8 24.54 -38.00 36.59
N ALA A 9 25.13 -37.92 35.38
CA ALA A 9 25.23 -36.70 34.61
C ALA A 9 23.86 -36.07 34.26
N GLU A 10 22.81 -36.87 34.05
CA GLU A 10 21.48 -36.36 33.68
C GLU A 10 20.68 -35.74 34.85
N VAL A 11 21.07 -36.01 36.11
CA VAL A 11 20.32 -35.57 37.31
C VAL A 11 20.85 -34.25 37.89
N ARG A 12 22.06 -33.81 37.53
CA ARG A 12 22.79 -32.80 38.31
C ARG A 12 22.29 -31.35 38.23
N ASN A 13 21.44 -30.97 37.28
CA ASN A 13 20.90 -29.60 37.27
C ASN A 13 19.56 -29.47 36.51
N PRO A 14 18.43 -29.88 37.11
CA PRO A 14 17.11 -29.70 36.50
C PRO A 14 16.80 -28.21 36.20
N ILE A 15 17.37 -27.29 36.98
CA ILE A 15 17.17 -25.85 36.80
C ILE A 15 17.83 -25.36 35.51
N SER A 16 19.04 -25.81 35.18
CA SER A 16 19.70 -25.40 33.93
C SER A 16 18.95 -25.92 32.70
N ARG A 17 18.42 -27.15 32.75
CA ARG A 17 17.61 -27.72 31.66
C ARG A 17 16.31 -26.94 31.45
N VAL A 18 15.59 -26.61 32.53
CA VAL A 18 14.37 -25.79 32.45
C VAL A 18 14.67 -24.40 31.89
N ARG A 19 15.79 -23.77 32.29
CA ARG A 19 16.22 -22.47 31.73
C ARG A 19 16.56 -22.57 30.25
N ALA A 20 17.29 -23.60 29.82
CA ALA A 20 17.62 -23.81 28.42
C ALA A 20 16.36 -23.98 27.54
N ASN A 21 15.40 -24.78 28.00
CA ASN A 21 14.13 -24.97 27.28
C ASN A 21 13.32 -23.67 27.17
N LYS A 22 13.27 -22.86 28.24
CA LYS A 22 12.61 -21.55 28.21
C LYS A 22 13.28 -20.57 27.25
N MET A 23 14.62 -20.55 27.21
CA MET A 23 15.38 -19.72 26.29
C MET A 23 15.15 -20.15 24.83
N LYS A 24 15.13 -21.45 24.55
CA LYS A 24 14.82 -21.97 23.22
C LYS A 24 13.43 -21.56 22.76
N ALA A 25 12.40 -21.77 23.60
CA ALA A 25 11.03 -21.40 23.26
C ALA A 25 10.88 -19.89 22.99
N LYS A 26 11.61 -19.04 23.74
CA LYS A 26 11.62 -17.59 23.50
C LYS A 26 12.32 -17.24 22.19
N HIS A 27 13.41 -17.91 21.86
CA HIS A 27 14.12 -17.70 20.60
C HIS A 27 13.25 -18.11 19.41
N ASP A 28 12.61 -19.28 19.49
CA ASP A 28 11.68 -19.75 18.47
C ASP A 28 10.53 -18.73 18.27
N LEU A 29 9.95 -18.21 19.36
CA LEU A 29 8.92 -17.16 19.27
C LEU A 29 9.45 -15.86 18.63
N MET A 30 10.69 -15.47 18.94
CA MET A 30 11.29 -14.26 18.38
C MET A 30 11.56 -14.42 16.88
N ASP A 31 11.93 -15.62 16.44
CA ASP A 31 12.12 -15.95 15.04
C ASP A 31 10.78 -15.90 14.28
N ASP A 32 9.74 -16.52 14.84
CA ASP A 32 8.38 -16.47 14.31
C ASP A 32 7.84 -15.03 14.19
N LEU A 33 8.12 -14.18 15.17
CA LEU A 33 7.72 -12.77 15.14
C LEU A 33 8.47 -11.97 14.07
N LEU A 34 9.71 -12.33 13.76
CA LEU A 34 10.50 -11.67 12.74
C LEU A 34 10.03 -12.10 11.34
N ASP A 35 9.68 -13.38 11.18
CA ASP A 35 9.11 -13.94 9.95
C ASP A 35 7.65 -13.51 9.70
N ALA A 36 6.94 -13.13 10.76
CA ALA A 36 5.55 -12.66 10.69
C ALA A 36 5.41 -11.38 9.82
N ILE A 37 6.46 -10.56 9.70
CA ILE A 37 6.48 -9.46 8.73
C ILE A 37 6.95 -10.02 7.39
N LYS A 38 6.05 -10.74 6.72
CA LYS A 38 6.27 -11.18 5.35
C LYS A 38 6.54 -9.95 4.48
N THR A 39 7.70 -9.98 3.84
CA THR A 39 8.12 -8.95 2.91
C THR A 39 8.43 -9.60 1.58
N THR A 40 7.59 -9.38 0.58
CA THR A 40 7.77 -9.94 -0.76
C THR A 40 8.37 -8.87 -1.68
N SER A 41 9.47 -9.19 -2.37
CA SER A 41 10.10 -8.27 -3.33
C SER A 41 9.77 -8.67 -4.77
N TYR A 42 9.33 -7.70 -5.57
CA TYR A 42 9.00 -7.87 -6.98
C TYR A 42 9.96 -7.07 -7.87
N THR A 43 10.53 -7.74 -8.87
CA THR A 43 11.41 -7.12 -9.89
C THR A 43 10.86 -7.25 -11.31
N ALA A 44 9.67 -7.84 -11.47
CA ALA A 44 8.98 -8.03 -12.73
C ALA A 44 7.47 -7.90 -12.53
N SER A 45 6.76 -7.53 -13.60
CA SER A 45 5.29 -7.46 -13.63
C SER A 45 4.67 -8.80 -13.25
N GLY A 46 3.52 -8.80 -12.60
CA GLY A 46 2.90 -10.02 -12.12
C GLY A 46 1.71 -9.78 -11.20
N ALA A 47 1.45 -10.73 -10.31
CA ALA A 47 0.36 -10.65 -9.34
C ALA A 47 0.88 -10.29 -7.94
N LEU A 48 0.15 -9.41 -7.25
CA LEU A 48 0.30 -9.15 -5.82
C LEU A 48 -0.69 -10.00 -5.04
N SER A 49 -0.22 -10.63 -3.98
CA SER A 49 -1.04 -11.41 -3.08
C SER A 49 -1.51 -10.55 -1.89
N PRO A 50 -2.77 -10.68 -1.45
CA PRO A 50 -3.21 -10.09 -0.17
C PRO A 50 -2.42 -10.64 1.03
N THR A 51 -1.74 -11.79 0.90
CA THR A 51 -0.93 -12.40 1.95
C THR A 51 0.51 -11.91 2.00
N ASP A 52 0.93 -11.03 1.08
CA ASP A 52 2.33 -10.56 1.04
C ASP A 52 2.70 -9.69 2.24
N GLY A 53 1.72 -9.14 2.96
CA GLY A 53 1.95 -8.20 4.06
C GLY A 53 2.53 -6.89 3.55
N LEU A 54 3.85 -6.86 3.33
CA LEU A 54 4.59 -5.78 2.67
C LEU A 54 5.11 -6.23 1.30
N ALA A 55 4.55 -5.68 0.22
CA ALA A 55 5.07 -5.84 -1.14
C ALA A 55 6.03 -4.69 -1.51
N ILE A 56 7.27 -5.02 -1.84
CA ILE A 56 8.29 -4.06 -2.30
C ILE A 56 8.48 -4.20 -3.81
N LEU A 57 8.07 -3.16 -4.55
CA LEU A 57 8.20 -3.11 -6.01
C LEU A 57 9.52 -2.43 -6.39
N LYS A 58 10.31 -3.09 -7.24
CA LYS A 58 11.61 -2.61 -7.73
C LYS A 58 11.57 -2.55 -9.24
N GLY A 59 10.93 -1.51 -9.77
CA GLY A 59 10.86 -1.25 -11.20
C GLY A 59 12.21 -0.79 -11.75
N GLY A 60 12.47 -1.17 -13.00
CA GLY A 60 13.56 -0.64 -13.82
C GLY A 60 13.10 0.60 -14.60
N ALA A 61 13.58 0.73 -15.84
CA ALA A 61 13.13 1.81 -16.75
C ALA A 61 11.68 1.64 -17.21
N THR A 62 11.17 0.41 -17.23
CA THR A 62 9.78 0.09 -17.59
C THR A 62 8.92 0.03 -16.33
N GLN A 63 7.70 0.56 -16.43
CA GLN A 63 6.70 0.48 -15.36
C GLN A 63 6.38 -0.99 -15.03
N LEU A 64 6.38 -1.34 -13.74
CA LEU A 64 5.89 -2.63 -13.27
C LEU A 64 4.37 -2.65 -13.30
N ALA A 65 3.79 -3.55 -14.09
CA ALA A 65 2.35 -3.77 -14.10
C ALA A 65 2.00 -4.90 -13.13
N MET A 66 1.27 -4.57 -12.08
CA MET A 66 0.90 -5.48 -11.00
C MET A 66 -0.61 -5.66 -10.96
N THR A 67 -1.10 -6.89 -11.05
CA THR A 67 -2.52 -7.19 -10.77
C THR A 67 -2.66 -7.54 -9.30
N LEU A 68 -3.53 -6.84 -8.57
CA LEU A 68 -3.80 -7.21 -7.17
C LEU A 68 -4.88 -8.27 -7.13
N VAL A 69 -4.53 -9.45 -6.63
CA VAL A 69 -5.49 -10.54 -6.43
C VAL A 69 -6.51 -10.12 -5.37
N ASP A 70 -7.77 -10.45 -5.62
CA ASP A 70 -8.85 -10.12 -4.70
C ASP A 70 -8.70 -10.85 -3.36
N GLY A 71 -9.12 -10.17 -2.30
CA GLY A 71 -9.12 -10.76 -0.98
C GLY A 71 -10.17 -11.87 -0.84
N THR A 72 -9.90 -12.81 0.04
CA THR A 72 -10.86 -13.90 0.34
C THR A 72 -11.68 -13.64 1.58
N THR A 73 -11.17 -12.80 2.48
CA THR A 73 -11.80 -12.42 3.74
C THR A 73 -11.76 -10.91 3.94
N ASN A 74 -12.82 -10.36 4.56
CA ASN A 74 -12.85 -8.94 4.91
C ASN A 74 -11.68 -8.58 5.82
N TYR A 75 -11.16 -7.36 5.63
CA TYR A 75 -10.04 -6.77 6.36
C TYR A 75 -8.66 -7.36 6.03
N GLU A 76 -8.53 -8.15 4.96
CA GLU A 76 -7.21 -8.42 4.39
C GLU A 76 -6.55 -7.12 3.95
N THR A 77 -5.27 -6.97 4.26
CA THR A 77 -4.50 -5.76 3.95
C THR A 77 -3.23 -6.08 3.22
N VAL A 78 -2.86 -5.22 2.28
CA VAL A 78 -1.53 -5.20 1.70
C VAL A 78 -0.96 -3.79 1.79
N LEU A 79 0.29 -3.69 2.21
CA LEU A 79 1.09 -2.47 2.11
C LEU A 79 2.00 -2.63 0.89
N VAL A 80 1.91 -1.71 -0.06
CA VAL A 80 2.75 -1.73 -1.25
C VAL A 80 3.66 -0.50 -1.21
N ALA A 81 4.95 -0.71 -1.45
CA ALA A 81 5.95 0.35 -1.53
C ALA A 81 6.74 0.24 -2.83
N VAL A 82 6.91 1.35 -3.54
CA VAL A 82 7.76 1.40 -4.73
C VAL A 82 9.14 1.89 -4.34
N ARG A 83 10.12 1.01 -4.39
CA ARG A 83 11.51 1.34 -4.05
C ARG A 83 12.25 2.03 -5.20
N SER A 84 11.95 1.66 -6.44
CA SER A 84 12.58 2.21 -7.64
C SER A 84 11.65 2.12 -8.85
N GLY A 85 11.85 3.02 -9.81
CA GLY A 85 11.05 3.07 -11.05
C GLY A 85 9.63 3.56 -10.80
N THR A 86 8.70 3.08 -11.62
CA THR A 86 7.26 3.30 -11.46
C THR A 86 6.55 1.96 -11.41
N ALA A 87 5.40 1.93 -10.73
CA ALA A 87 4.52 0.79 -10.68
C ALA A 87 3.08 1.20 -10.97
N LYS A 88 2.33 0.26 -11.53
CA LYS A 88 0.89 0.37 -11.76
C LYS A 88 0.22 -0.84 -11.15
N ILE A 89 -0.64 -0.63 -10.18
CA ILE A 89 -1.41 -1.66 -9.51
C ILE A 89 -2.82 -1.63 -10.11
N THR A 90 -3.30 -2.76 -10.60
CA THR A 90 -4.63 -2.93 -11.18
C THR A 90 -5.39 -3.98 -10.35
N PRO A 91 -6.15 -3.57 -9.33
CA PRO A 91 -7.02 -4.47 -8.59
C PRO A 91 -8.22 -4.89 -9.46
N THR A 92 -8.77 -6.09 -9.24
CA THR A 92 -9.97 -6.54 -9.97
C THR A 92 -11.17 -5.65 -9.68
N THR A 93 -11.31 -5.23 -8.42
CA THR A 93 -12.35 -4.30 -7.96
C THR A 93 -11.73 -3.26 -7.04
N LEU A 94 -11.71 -2.00 -7.48
CA LEU A 94 -11.16 -0.89 -6.71
C LEU A 94 -12.24 0.17 -6.46
N ALA A 95 -12.38 0.61 -5.21
CA ALA A 95 -13.29 1.70 -4.86
C ALA A 95 -12.73 3.02 -5.41
N GLY A 96 -13.52 3.73 -6.21
CA GLY A 96 -13.16 5.07 -6.71
C GLY A 96 -12.18 5.08 -7.90
N GLY A 97 -11.86 3.93 -8.49
CA GLY A 97 -10.94 3.86 -9.64
C GLY A 97 -10.79 2.45 -10.20
N SER A 98 -9.83 2.29 -11.12
CA SER A 98 -9.46 0.98 -11.68
C SER A 98 -7.97 0.65 -11.53
N GLU A 99 -7.14 1.67 -11.25
CA GLU A 99 -5.69 1.53 -11.20
C GLU A 99 -5.10 2.51 -10.17
N ILE A 100 -3.93 2.15 -9.64
CA ILE A 100 -3.09 2.99 -8.77
C ILE A 100 -1.74 3.10 -9.45
N VAL A 101 -1.33 4.31 -9.82
CA VAL A 101 0.01 4.55 -10.37
C VAL A 101 0.87 5.15 -9.27
N MET A 102 2.05 4.57 -9.06
CA MET A 102 2.97 4.94 -8.00
C MET A 102 4.38 5.17 -8.55
N ALA A 103 5.04 6.20 -8.05
CA ALA A 103 6.44 6.53 -8.31
C ALA A 103 7.37 6.03 -7.19
N ALA A 104 8.68 6.04 -7.46
CA ALA A 104 9.69 5.67 -6.47
C ALA A 104 9.58 6.53 -5.19
N GLY A 105 9.58 5.86 -4.04
CA GLY A 105 9.42 6.48 -2.72
C GLY A 105 7.96 6.51 -2.23
N GLU A 106 7.00 6.18 -3.08
CA GLU A 106 5.58 6.17 -2.69
C GLU A 106 5.16 4.85 -2.05
N LEU A 107 4.14 4.96 -1.20
CA LEU A 107 3.50 3.85 -0.51
C LEU A 107 1.98 3.97 -0.61
N VAL A 108 1.32 2.82 -0.66
CA VAL A 108 -0.14 2.72 -0.56
C VAL A 108 -0.52 1.57 0.36
N LYS A 109 -1.48 1.82 1.26
CA LYS A 109 -2.11 0.78 2.06
C LYS A 109 -3.52 0.52 1.54
N LEU A 110 -3.77 -0.75 1.22
CA LEU A 110 -5.04 -1.23 0.70
C LEU A 110 -5.70 -2.18 1.70
N VAL A 111 -7.03 -2.14 1.75
CA VAL A 111 -7.84 -3.06 2.54
C VAL A 111 -8.98 -3.62 1.71
N TRP A 112 -9.19 -4.93 1.80
CA TRP A 112 -10.29 -5.62 1.17
C TRP A 112 -11.51 -5.58 2.08
N ILE A 113 -12.59 -4.93 1.65
CA ILE A 113 -13.84 -4.83 2.42
C ILE A 113 -15.01 -4.94 1.46
N ASN A 114 -15.97 -5.82 1.76
CA ASN A 114 -17.21 -5.98 0.98
C ASN A 114 -16.94 -6.26 -0.51
N SER A 115 -15.98 -7.15 -0.78
CA SER A 115 -15.57 -7.52 -2.14
C SER A 115 -15.04 -6.35 -2.98
N THR A 116 -14.35 -5.39 -2.34
CA THR A 116 -13.75 -4.24 -3.02
C THR A 116 -12.48 -3.80 -2.30
N TRP A 117 -11.44 -3.45 -3.06
CA TRP A 117 -10.24 -2.81 -2.52
C TRP A 117 -10.48 -1.34 -2.22
N ASN A 118 -10.13 -0.92 -1.01
CA ASN A 118 -10.24 0.45 -0.54
C ASN A 118 -8.85 0.99 -0.19
N HIS A 119 -8.58 2.25 -0.56
CA HIS A 119 -7.37 2.94 -0.17
C HIS A 119 -7.52 3.47 1.27
N ILE A 120 -6.60 3.13 2.16
CA ILE A 120 -6.56 3.72 3.52
C ILE A 120 -5.61 4.92 3.55
N ALA A 121 -4.48 4.82 2.85
CA ALA A 121 -3.48 5.87 2.74
C ALA A 121 -2.69 5.68 1.45
N HIS A 122 -2.44 6.77 0.72
CA HIS A 122 -1.60 6.84 -0.46
C HIS A 122 -0.75 8.11 -0.37
N THR A 123 0.57 7.99 -0.51
CA THR A 123 1.47 9.16 -0.50
C THR A 123 1.70 9.79 -1.87
N GLY A 124 1.09 9.24 -2.92
CA GLY A 124 1.16 9.78 -4.27
C GLY A 124 0.12 10.86 -4.53
N SER A 125 0.40 11.70 -5.52
CA SER A 125 -0.51 12.74 -5.99
C SER A 125 -1.55 12.14 -6.94
N GLU A 126 -2.73 11.82 -6.43
CA GLU A 126 -3.90 11.63 -7.30
C GLU A 126 -4.38 13.02 -7.75
N GLY A 127 -3.90 13.47 -8.91
CA GLY A 127 -4.19 14.80 -9.45
C GLY A 127 -5.62 14.96 -10.01
N GLU A 128 -6.57 14.10 -9.64
CA GLU A 128 -7.94 14.08 -10.15
C GLU A 128 -8.95 14.26 -9.02
N PHE A 129 -9.98 15.06 -9.26
CA PHE A 129 -11.17 15.18 -8.43
C PHE A 129 -12.31 14.37 -9.04
N LEU A 130 -12.95 13.53 -8.22
CA LEU A 130 -14.15 12.78 -8.59
C LEU A 130 -15.39 13.53 -8.09
N LEU A 131 -16.19 14.05 -9.02
CA LEU A 131 -17.48 14.66 -8.74
C LEU A 131 -18.43 14.27 -9.87
N ALA A 132 -19.35 13.33 -9.56
CA ALA A 132 -20.27 12.79 -10.56
C ALA A 132 -21.12 13.91 -11.18
N ALA A 133 -21.24 13.89 -12.52
CA ALA A 133 -21.99 14.87 -13.30
C ALA A 133 -21.71 16.33 -12.91
N HIS A 134 -20.42 16.71 -12.77
CA HIS A 134 -20.03 18.03 -12.28
C HIS A 134 -20.47 19.21 -13.17
N GLY A 135 -20.80 18.97 -14.44
CA GLY A 135 -21.27 20.01 -15.38
C GLY A 135 -20.21 21.02 -15.86
N LEU A 136 -19.05 21.03 -15.21
CA LEU A 136 -17.89 21.86 -15.58
C LEU A 136 -17.28 21.46 -16.94
N ASN A 137 -16.77 22.44 -17.66
CA ASN A 137 -16.00 22.33 -18.89
C ASN A 137 -14.52 22.67 -18.65
N THR A 138 -13.66 22.27 -19.57
CA THR A 138 -12.27 22.71 -19.57
C THR A 138 -12.22 24.25 -19.64
N ALA A 139 -11.35 24.83 -18.83
CA ALA A 139 -11.17 26.26 -18.59
C ALA A 139 -12.27 26.97 -17.79
N ASP A 140 -13.27 26.25 -17.25
CA ASP A 140 -14.19 26.83 -16.28
C ASP A 140 -13.43 27.21 -14.99
N GLY A 141 -13.66 28.43 -14.50
CA GLY A 141 -13.01 29.03 -13.31
C GLY A 141 -13.61 30.41 -13.02
N ASP A 142 -13.10 31.24 -12.11
CA ASP A 142 -11.94 31.09 -11.23
C ASP A 142 -12.37 30.46 -9.89
N PHE A 143 -12.17 29.15 -9.74
CA PHE A 143 -12.53 28.47 -8.49
C PHE A 143 -11.46 28.65 -7.42
N TYR A 144 -11.88 28.67 -6.16
CA TYR A 144 -10.99 28.63 -5.02
C TYR A 144 -11.19 27.33 -4.26
N LEU A 145 -10.08 26.72 -3.87
CA LEU A 145 -10.12 25.60 -2.94
C LEU A 145 -10.18 26.13 -1.50
N ALA A 146 -11.16 25.63 -0.77
CA ALA A 146 -11.29 25.80 0.67
C ALA A 146 -11.49 24.42 1.30
N SER A 147 -10.86 24.18 2.44
CA SER A 147 -11.00 22.94 3.20
C SER A 147 -10.90 23.24 4.69
N SER A 148 -11.63 22.48 5.51
CA SER A 148 -11.43 22.43 6.97
C SER A 148 -10.35 21.42 7.37
N GLY A 149 -9.71 20.76 6.40
CA GLY A 149 -8.61 19.81 6.57
C GLY A 149 -7.48 20.04 5.55
N THR A 150 -6.69 19.00 5.29
CA THR A 150 -5.57 19.08 4.33
C THR A 150 -6.08 19.07 2.89
N LEU A 151 -5.62 20.01 2.07
CA LEU A 151 -5.87 20.02 0.63
C LEU A 151 -4.98 19.00 -0.10
N PRO A 152 -5.38 18.51 -1.29
CA PRO A 152 -4.52 17.67 -2.12
C PRO A 152 -3.13 18.28 -2.33
N ALA A 153 -2.09 17.44 -2.35
CA ALA A 153 -0.72 17.90 -2.54
C ALA A 153 -0.58 18.72 -3.84
N GLY A 154 0.17 19.82 -3.77
CA GLY A 154 0.32 20.76 -4.90
C GLY A 154 -0.83 21.76 -5.06
N SER A 155 -1.91 21.63 -4.29
CA SER A 155 -2.96 22.63 -4.22
C SER A 155 -2.81 23.55 -3.01
N VAL A 156 -3.15 24.82 -3.17
CA VAL A 156 -2.96 25.89 -2.20
C VAL A 156 -4.31 26.57 -1.97
N ALA A 157 -4.69 26.71 -0.70
CA ALA A 157 -5.92 27.39 -0.34
C ALA A 157 -5.91 28.84 -0.87
N LEU A 158 -7.08 29.37 -1.19
CA LEU A 158 -7.23 30.74 -1.70
C LEU A 158 -6.43 31.04 -2.98
N THR A 159 -6.02 30.00 -3.71
CA THR A 159 -5.46 30.11 -5.06
C THR A 159 -6.56 29.91 -6.10
N LYS A 160 -6.50 30.68 -7.19
CA LYS A 160 -7.42 30.53 -8.31
C LYS A 160 -7.06 29.28 -9.12
N TYR A 161 -8.08 28.50 -9.44
CA TYR A 161 -7.96 27.31 -10.26
C TYR A 161 -8.98 27.31 -11.39
N TRP A 162 -8.60 26.65 -12.48
CA TRP A 162 -9.43 26.40 -13.64
C TRP A 162 -9.52 24.90 -13.90
N VAL A 163 -10.67 24.44 -14.36
CA VAL A 163 -10.97 23.03 -14.58
C VAL A 163 -10.25 22.53 -15.82
N ILE A 164 -9.61 21.37 -15.72
CA ILE A 164 -9.28 20.51 -16.86
C ILE A 164 -10.30 19.37 -16.82
N LYS A 165 -11.26 19.36 -17.75
CA LYS A 165 -12.27 18.29 -17.79
C LYS A 165 -11.65 17.02 -18.34
N LEU A 166 -11.72 15.93 -17.59
CA LEU A 166 -11.29 14.61 -18.06
C LEU A 166 -12.49 13.81 -18.57
N THR A 167 -13.54 13.71 -17.76
CA THR A 167 -14.80 13.05 -18.11
C THR A 167 -15.99 13.88 -17.59
N ASN A 168 -17.21 13.34 -17.58
CA ASN A 168 -18.34 14.00 -16.92
C ASN A 168 -18.32 13.85 -15.39
N ASP A 169 -17.49 12.95 -14.86
CA ASP A 169 -17.41 12.63 -13.44
C ASP A 169 -16.04 12.96 -12.84
N LYS A 170 -15.07 13.35 -13.67
CA LYS A 170 -13.68 13.59 -13.27
C LYS A 170 -13.12 14.87 -13.88
N PHE A 171 -12.38 15.61 -13.06
CA PHE A 171 -11.65 16.79 -13.51
C PHE A 171 -10.34 17.00 -12.75
N GLN A 172 -9.43 17.79 -13.31
CA GLN A 172 -8.23 18.30 -12.63
C GLN A 172 -8.29 19.82 -12.52
N LEU A 173 -7.33 20.40 -11.81
CA LEU A 173 -7.24 21.84 -11.62
C LEU A 173 -5.90 22.37 -12.14
N ALA A 174 -5.97 23.42 -12.96
CA ALA A 174 -4.84 24.18 -13.46
C ALA A 174 -4.74 25.55 -12.76
N THR A 175 -3.54 26.11 -12.70
CA THR A 175 -3.27 27.43 -12.09
C THR A 175 -3.52 28.62 -13.04
N SER A 176 -3.99 28.37 -14.26
CA SER A 176 -4.46 29.40 -15.19
C SER A 176 -5.45 28.81 -16.21
N SER A 177 -6.32 29.64 -16.77
CA SER A 177 -7.22 29.26 -17.88
C SER A 177 -6.44 28.78 -19.12
N VAL A 178 -5.28 29.38 -19.38
CA VAL A 178 -4.39 28.99 -20.49
C VAL A 178 -3.85 27.57 -20.27
N ASN A 179 -3.36 27.27 -19.06
CA ASN A 179 -2.90 25.93 -18.71
C ASN A 179 -4.04 24.91 -18.77
N ALA A 180 -5.23 25.28 -18.31
CA ALA A 180 -6.39 24.40 -18.39
C ALA A 180 -6.75 24.03 -19.84
N THR A 181 -6.67 25.01 -20.74
CA THR A 181 -6.95 24.78 -22.18
C THR A 181 -5.84 23.96 -22.85
N ALA A 182 -4.61 24.04 -22.34
CA ALA A 182 -3.48 23.28 -22.87
C ALA A 182 -3.54 21.77 -22.53
N GLY A 183 -4.22 21.40 -21.45
CA GLY A 183 -4.32 20.02 -20.95
C GLY A 183 -3.24 19.72 -19.92
#